data_AF-A0A151G9T3-F1
#
_entry.id   AF-A0A151G9T3-F1
#
_cell.length_a   1.000
_cell.length_b   1.000
_cell.length_c   1.000
_cell.angle_alpha   90.00
_cell.angle_beta   90.00
_cell.angle_gamma   90.00
#
_symmetry.space_group_name_H-M   'P 1'
#
loop_
_entity.id
_entity.type
_entity.pdbx_description
1 polymer ?
#
loop_
_entity_poly.entity_id
_entity_poly.type
_entity_poly.pdbx_seq_one_letter_code
_entity_poly.pdbx_strand_id
1 'polypeptide(L)'
;MALRTGADLVPVIGFGENDLYDQLSPTTHPMVHKLQMFVLRVFKFTIPALHGRGLLNYDVGLMPYRRRVNIVIGKPIEVPTTFGYQPSQDDIDEYHDLYVKEVVKLYSAYKGQFSNGEVPGLQIIS
;
A
#
# COMPACT_ATOMS: atom_id res chain seq x y z
N MET A 1 11.39 1.25 -15.39
CA MET A 1 10.81 2.36 -16.20
C MET A 1 11.56 3.66 -15.97
N ALA A 2 11.67 4.14 -14.74
CA ALA A 2 12.43 5.37 -14.41
C ALA A 2 13.85 5.40 -14.98
N LEU A 3 14.64 4.32 -14.78
CA LEU A 3 16.00 4.21 -15.33
C LEU A 3 16.07 4.24 -16.86
N ARG A 4 15.00 3.80 -17.55
CA ARG A 4 14.93 3.82 -19.02
C ARG A 4 14.65 5.22 -19.54
N THR A 5 13.86 5.99 -18.80
CA THR A 5 13.38 7.32 -19.21
C THR A 5 14.19 8.47 -18.60
N GLY A 6 15.08 8.18 -17.63
CA GLY A 6 15.79 9.21 -16.86
C GLY A 6 14.84 10.03 -15.98
N ALA A 7 13.74 9.42 -15.53
CA ALA A 7 12.78 10.09 -14.66
C ALA A 7 13.22 9.95 -13.19
N ASP A 8 13.09 11.03 -12.42
CA ASP A 8 13.43 11.02 -11.00
C ASP A 8 12.52 10.07 -10.21
N LEU A 9 13.11 9.36 -9.26
CA LEU A 9 12.40 8.47 -8.36
C LEU A 9 12.01 9.23 -7.08
N VAL A 10 10.72 9.37 -6.82
CA VAL A 10 10.24 10.08 -5.63
C VAL A 10 9.75 9.06 -4.59
N PRO A 11 10.39 8.94 -3.41
CA PRO A 11 9.94 8.06 -2.34
C PRO A 11 8.67 8.61 -1.69
N VAL A 12 7.65 7.78 -1.59
CA VAL A 12 6.34 8.14 -1.03
C VAL A 12 5.92 7.07 -0.02
N ILE A 13 5.38 7.50 1.11
CA ILE A 13 4.79 6.60 2.12
C ILE A 13 3.42 7.11 2.57
N GLY A 14 2.45 6.21 2.62
CA GLY A 14 1.10 6.49 3.14
C GLY A 14 0.93 5.90 4.54
N PHE A 15 0.53 6.73 5.50
CA PHE A 15 0.12 6.30 6.83
C PHE A 15 -1.40 6.24 6.94
N GLY A 16 -1.93 5.22 7.62
CA GLY A 16 -3.37 5.05 7.86
C GLY A 16 -4.14 4.35 6.74
N GLU A 17 -3.46 3.89 5.67
CA GLU A 17 -4.09 3.08 4.62
C GLU A 17 -4.56 1.71 5.15
N ASN A 18 -3.77 1.11 6.06
CA ASN A 18 -4.15 -0.14 6.73
C ASN A 18 -5.42 0.01 7.59
N ASP A 19 -5.72 1.21 8.09
CA ASP A 19 -6.91 1.48 8.91
C ASP A 19 -8.16 1.72 8.04
N LEU A 20 -8.00 1.86 6.72
CA LEU A 20 -9.08 2.19 5.80
C LEU A 20 -10.02 1.00 5.55
N TYR A 21 -9.49 -0.22 5.72
CA TYR A 21 -10.20 -1.46 5.50
C TYR A 21 -9.95 -2.42 6.67
N ASP A 22 -10.98 -2.66 7.49
CA ASP A 22 -10.98 -3.85 8.34
C ASP A 22 -11.03 -5.07 7.42
N GLN A 23 -9.90 -5.76 7.25
CA GLN A 23 -9.94 -7.12 6.71
C GLN A 23 -10.75 -7.93 7.71
N LEU A 24 -12.00 -8.25 7.36
CA LEU A 24 -12.84 -9.13 8.16
C LEU A 24 -12.02 -10.38 8.45
N SER A 25 -11.61 -10.55 9.70
CA SER A 25 -10.92 -11.77 10.06
C SER A 25 -11.90 -12.92 9.76
N PRO A 26 -11.46 -13.98 9.07
CA PRO A 26 -12.31 -15.14 8.78
C PRO A 26 -12.91 -15.75 10.06
N THR A 27 -12.27 -15.49 11.20
CA THR A 27 -12.67 -15.90 12.55
C THR A 27 -13.89 -15.16 13.10
N THR A 28 -14.09 -13.88 12.80
CA THR A 28 -15.22 -13.10 13.36
C THR A 28 -16.51 -13.28 12.55
N HIS A 29 -16.41 -13.53 11.23
CA HIS A 29 -17.58 -13.69 10.35
C HIS A 29 -17.45 -14.88 9.38
N PRO A 30 -17.58 -16.13 9.88
CA PRO A 30 -17.35 -17.34 9.09
C PRO A 30 -18.34 -17.55 7.94
N MET A 31 -19.57 -17.01 8.03
CA MET A 31 -20.55 -17.09 6.92
C MET A 31 -20.20 -16.15 5.76
N VAL A 32 -19.71 -14.95 6.05
CA VAL A 32 -19.31 -13.96 5.02
C VAL A 32 -18.09 -14.48 4.26
N HIS A 33 -17.11 -15.03 4.98
CA HIS A 33 -15.94 -15.67 4.38
C HIS A 33 -16.31 -16.86 3.47
N LYS A 34 -17.27 -17.71 3.89
CA LYS A 34 -17.77 -18.80 3.05
C LYS A 34 -18.44 -18.31 1.76
N LEU A 35 -19.22 -17.23 1.82
CA LEU A 35 -19.84 -16.62 0.66
C LEU A 35 -18.79 -16.00 -0.29
N GLN A 36 -17.80 -15.29 0.25
CA GLN A 36 -16.67 -14.77 -0.54
C GLN A 36 -15.91 -15.88 -1.26
N MET A 37 -15.59 -16.98 -0.56
CA MET A 37 -14.91 -18.13 -1.15
C MET A 37 -15.76 -18.84 -2.20
N PHE A 38 -17.08 -18.88 -2.05
CA PHE A 38 -17.99 -19.40 -3.07
C PHE A 38 -17.99 -18.52 -4.32
N VAL A 39 -18.12 -17.20 -4.16
CA VAL A 39 -18.08 -16.23 -5.28
C VAL A 39 -16.73 -16.28 -6.00
N LEU A 40 -15.62 -16.29 -5.25
CA LEU A 40 -14.27 -16.52 -5.79
C LEU A 40 -14.16 -17.80 -6.61
N ARG A 41 -14.75 -18.89 -6.12
CA ARG A 41 -14.68 -20.19 -6.77
C ARG A 41 -15.49 -20.21 -8.08
N VAL A 42 -16.65 -19.56 -8.09
CA VAL A 42 -17.58 -19.52 -9.23
C VAL A 42 -17.17 -18.48 -10.27
N PHE A 43 -16.88 -17.25 -9.83
CA PHE A 43 -16.66 -16.09 -10.70
C PHE A 43 -15.19 -15.72 -10.88
N LYS A 44 -14.26 -16.35 -10.15
CA LYS A 44 -12.80 -16.09 -10.20
C LYS A 44 -12.37 -14.66 -9.85
N PHE A 45 -13.31 -13.82 -9.42
CA PHE A 45 -13.03 -12.56 -8.76
C PHE A 45 -13.87 -12.48 -7.48
N THR A 46 -13.32 -11.83 -6.46
CA THR A 46 -14.00 -11.56 -5.19
C THR A 46 -14.45 -10.12 -5.23
N ILE A 47 -15.71 -9.85 -4.93
CA ILE A 47 -16.09 -8.53 -4.45
C ILE A 47 -15.59 -8.47 -3.02
N PRO A 48 -14.57 -7.63 -2.70
CA PRO A 48 -14.09 -7.53 -1.35
C PRO A 48 -15.28 -7.07 -0.50
N ALA A 49 -15.62 -7.85 0.53
CA ALA A 49 -16.67 -7.51 1.49
C ALA A 49 -16.12 -6.43 2.43
N LEU A 50 -15.83 -5.26 1.85
CA LEU A 50 -15.42 -4.08 2.58
C LEU A 50 -16.66 -3.63 3.36
N HIS A 51 -16.61 -3.73 4.69
CA HIS A 51 -17.59 -3.02 5.52
C HIS A 51 -17.25 -1.54 5.45
N GLY A 52 -18.26 -0.74 5.17
CA GLY A 52 -18.14 0.63 4.76
C GLY A 52 -19.52 1.26 4.67
N ARG A 53 -19.63 2.54 4.33
CA ARG A 53 -20.95 3.21 4.31
C ARG A 53 -21.80 2.78 3.10
N GLY A 54 -23.00 2.27 3.33
CA GLY A 54 -24.03 1.96 2.32
C GLY A 54 -25.30 2.80 2.48
N LEU A 55 -26.10 2.91 1.41
CA LEU A 55 -27.39 3.63 1.35
C LEU A 55 -28.58 2.87 1.98
N LEU A 56 -28.36 1.67 2.52
CA LEU A 56 -29.40 0.82 3.11
C LEU A 56 -29.03 0.52 4.57
N ASN A 57 -30.03 0.57 5.44
CA ASN A 57 -29.97 0.80 6.89
C ASN A 57 -29.12 -0.14 7.78
N TYR A 58 -28.26 -1.03 7.28
CA TYR A 58 -27.34 -1.81 8.13
C TYR A 58 -26.01 -2.12 7.42
N ASP A 59 -24.94 -1.48 7.90
CA ASP A 59 -23.51 -1.87 7.97
C ASP A 59 -22.78 -2.55 6.78
N VAL A 60 -23.35 -2.65 5.58
CA VAL A 60 -22.67 -3.26 4.43
C VAL A 60 -22.65 -2.30 3.24
N GLY A 61 -21.49 -1.73 2.93
CA GLY A 61 -21.31 -0.80 1.82
C GLY A 61 -19.86 -0.73 1.34
N LEU A 62 -19.67 -0.52 0.04
CA LEU A 62 -18.36 -0.51 -0.62
C LEU A 62 -17.49 0.73 -0.31
N MET A 63 -18.01 1.73 0.42
CA MET A 63 -17.27 2.96 0.69
C MET A 63 -16.29 2.80 1.84
N PRO A 64 -15.00 3.12 1.66
CA PRO A 64 -14.01 3.04 2.74
C PRO A 64 -14.41 3.85 3.96
N TYR A 65 -13.96 3.43 5.14
CA TYR A 65 -14.16 4.22 6.35
C TYR A 65 -13.50 5.59 6.22
N ARG A 66 -14.12 6.62 6.82
CA ARG A 66 -13.56 7.98 6.89
C ARG A 66 -12.41 8.01 7.91
N ARG A 67 -11.27 7.41 7.56
CA ARG A 67 -10.01 7.52 8.31
C ARG A 67 -9.08 8.46 7.57
N ARG A 68 -8.26 9.19 8.32
CA ARG A 68 -7.26 10.09 7.74
C ARG A 68 -6.12 9.26 7.17
N VAL A 69 -5.84 9.45 5.88
CA VAL A 69 -4.62 8.94 5.23
C VAL A 69 -3.65 10.11 5.13
N ASN A 70 -2.46 9.95 5.68
CA ASN A 70 -1.40 10.96 5.60
C ASN A 70 -0.33 10.47 4.62
N ILE A 71 -0.19 11.16 3.49
CA ILE A 71 0.81 10.84 2.48
C ILE A 71 2.02 11.75 2.70
N VAL A 72 3.19 11.14 2.92
CA VAL A 72 4.46 11.84 3.04
C VAL A 72 5.25 11.61 1.77
N ILE A 73 5.69 12.70 1.15
CA ILE A 73 6.49 12.71 -0.07
C ILE A 73 7.89 13.14 0.31
N GLY A 74 8.88 12.31 -0.03
CA GLY A 74 10.28 12.59 0.23
C GLY A 74 10.98 13.37 -0.87
N LYS A 75 12.29 13.55 -0.71
CA LYS A 75 13.13 14.20 -1.69
C LYS A 75 13.26 13.31 -2.95
N PRO A 76 13.16 13.87 -4.16
CA PRO A 76 13.48 13.13 -5.39
C PRO A 76 14.90 12.56 -5.37
N ILE A 77 15.02 11.32 -5.84
CA ILE A 77 16.28 10.66 -6.17
C ILE A 77 16.49 10.88 -7.68
N GLU A 78 17.47 11.73 -7.99
CA GLU A 78 17.78 12.11 -9.36
C GLU A 78 18.35 10.91 -10.13
N VAL A 79 17.85 10.70 -11.34
CA VAL A 79 18.36 9.67 -12.27
C VAL A 79 19.01 10.39 -13.46
N PRO A 80 20.29 10.79 -13.36
CA PRO A 80 20.91 11.72 -14.30
C PRO A 80 21.13 11.15 -15.70
N THR A 81 21.09 9.83 -15.87
CA THR A 81 21.41 9.16 -17.14
C THR A 81 20.34 8.14 -17.50
N THR A 82 19.98 8.08 -18.78
CA THR A 82 19.13 7.01 -19.31
C THR A 82 19.97 5.74 -19.51
N PHE A 83 19.65 4.66 -18.78
CA PHE A 83 20.35 3.37 -18.84
C PHE A 83 19.96 2.51 -20.07
N GLY A 84 19.41 3.13 -21.12
CA GLY A 84 18.96 2.46 -22.33
C GLY A 84 17.63 1.70 -22.18
N TYR A 85 17.32 0.87 -23.17
CA TYR A 85 16.05 0.12 -23.21
C TYR A 85 15.96 -0.95 -22.10
N GLN A 86 17.11 -1.52 -21.71
CA GLN A 86 17.19 -2.58 -20.72
C GLN A 86 18.34 -2.29 -19.74
N PRO A 87 18.05 -1.60 -18.62
CA PRO A 87 19.04 -1.34 -17.57
C PRO A 87 19.58 -2.66 -17.01
N SER A 88 20.83 -2.65 -16.52
CA SER A 88 21.40 -3.81 -15.85
C SER A 88 20.64 -4.13 -14.56
N GLN A 89 20.67 -5.38 -14.12
CA GLN A 89 20.11 -5.74 -12.82
C GLN A 89 20.83 -5.01 -11.68
N ASP A 90 22.15 -4.86 -11.79
CA ASP A 90 22.96 -4.13 -10.80
C ASP A 90 22.51 -2.66 -10.66
N ASP A 91 22.22 -1.98 -11.78
CA ASP A 91 21.71 -0.60 -11.78
C ASP A 91 20.31 -0.55 -11.14
N ILE A 92 19.47 -1.54 -11.41
CA ILE A 92 18.12 -1.62 -10.82
C ILE A 92 18.22 -1.77 -9.30
N ASP A 93 19.08 -2.68 -8.85
CA ASP A 93 19.24 -3.00 -7.43
C ASP A 93 19.85 -1.81 -6.67
N GLU A 94 20.82 -1.09 -7.25
CA GLU A 94 21.39 0.12 -6.65
C GLU A 94 20.32 1.19 -6.40
N TYR A 95 19.51 1.53 -7.41
CA TYR A 95 18.46 2.54 -7.25
C TYR A 95 17.29 2.04 -6.41
N HIS A 96 17.01 0.74 -6.41
CA HIS A 96 16.02 0.15 -5.51
C HIS A 96 16.46 0.28 -4.05
N ASP A 97 17.72 -0.02 -3.74
CA ASP A 97 18.28 0.12 -2.40
C ASP A 97 18.27 1.58 -1.92
N LEU A 98 18.63 2.52 -2.80
CA LEU A 98 18.53 3.96 -2.52
C LEU A 98 17.09 4.39 -2.22
N TYR A 99 16.14 3.92 -3.03
CA TYR A 99 14.72 4.18 -2.82
C TYR A 99 14.22 3.63 -1.48
N VAL A 100 14.53 2.36 -1.19
CA VAL A 100 14.20 1.69 0.06
C VAL A 100 14.77 2.45 1.26
N LYS A 101 16.03 2.88 1.18
CA LYS A 101 16.68 3.64 2.25
C LYS A 101 15.98 4.96 2.54
N GLU A 102 15.58 5.72 1.52
CA GLU A 102 14.83 6.96 1.71
C GLU A 102 13.42 6.70 2.25
N VAL A 103 12.72 5.64 1.81
CA VAL A 103 11.42 5.25 2.38
C VAL A 103 11.54 4.88 3.86
N VAL A 104 12.55 4.11 4.26
CA VAL A 104 12.81 3.75 5.67
C VAL A 104 13.08 4.99 6.52
N LYS A 105 13.79 5.98 5.95
CA LYS A 105 14.07 7.25 6.60
C LYS A 105 12.81 8.09 6.78
N LEU A 106 11.96 8.20 5.75
CA LEU A 106 10.65 8.85 5.84
C LEU A 106 9.78 8.18 6.91
N TYR A 107 9.69 6.86 6.88
CA TYR A 107 8.97 6.10 7.88
C TYR A 107 9.48 6.41 9.29
N SER A 108 10.80 6.36 9.51
CA SER A 108 11.41 6.60 10.82
C SER A 108 11.15 8.02 11.34
N ALA A 109 11.13 9.01 10.45
CA ALA A 109 10.86 10.40 10.81
C ALA A 109 9.39 10.65 11.17
N TYR A 110 8.45 9.99 10.48
CA TYR A 110 7.03 10.34 10.55
C TYR A 110 6.13 9.30 11.25
N LYS A 111 6.65 8.09 11.54
CA LYS A 111 5.91 7.04 12.25
C LYS A 111 5.32 7.51 13.59
N GLY A 112 6.06 8.29 14.36
CA GLY A 112 5.58 8.80 15.65
C GLY A 112 4.45 9.84 15.53
N GLN A 113 4.35 10.51 14.38
CA GLN A 113 3.38 11.58 14.15
C GLN A 113 2.09 11.06 13.50
N PHE A 114 2.20 10.09 12.59
CA PHE A 114 1.08 9.66 11.75
C PHE A 114 0.60 8.22 11.96
N SER A 115 1.29 7.41 12.79
CA SER A 115 0.76 6.11 13.20
C SER A 115 -0.35 6.28 14.24
N ASN A 116 -1.55 5.80 13.93
CA ASN A 116 -2.67 5.75 14.86
C ASN A 116 -2.53 4.51 15.77
N GLY A 117 -1.83 4.62 16.90
CA GLY A 117 -1.70 3.52 17.87
C GLY A 117 -0.35 2.79 17.81
N GLU A 118 -0.35 1.46 17.91
CA GLU A 118 0.89 0.68 17.82
C GLU A 118 1.54 0.88 16.46
N VAL A 119 2.80 1.31 16.47
CA VAL A 119 3.59 1.53 15.27
C VAL A 119 3.99 0.16 14.71
N PRO A 120 3.36 -0.35 13.64
CA PRO A 120 3.70 -1.66 13.11
C PRO A 120 5.08 -1.57 12.48
N GLY A 121 5.95 -2.56 12.71
CA GLY A 121 7.28 -2.60 12.09
C GLY A 121 7.17 -2.50 10.57
N LEU A 122 7.98 -1.64 9.95
CA LEU A 122 8.05 -1.57 8.49
C LEU A 122 8.67 -2.87 7.96
N GLN A 123 7.90 -3.62 7.18
CA GLN A 123 8.37 -4.80 6.46
C GLN A 123 8.32 -4.51 4.96
N ILE A 124 9.47 -4.60 4.30
CA ILE A 124 9.60 -4.48 2.85
C ILE A 124 9.70 -5.90 2.30
N ILE A 125 8.84 -6.24 1.35
CA ILE A 125 8.84 -7.53 0.66
C ILE A 125 9.68 -7.34 -0.61
N SER A 126 10.88 -7.92 -0.63
CA SER A 126 11.77 -7.98 -1.78
C SER A 126 11.52 -9.24 -2.60
#